data_AF-A2F675-F1
#
_entry.id   AF-A2F675-F1
#
_cell.length_a   1.000
_cell.length_b   1.000
_cell.length_c   1.000
_cell.angle_alpha   90.00
_cell.angle_beta   90.00
_cell.angle_gamma   90.00
#
_symmetry.space_group_name_H-M   'P 1'
#
loop_
_entity.id
_entity.type
_entity.pdbx_description
1 polymer ?
#
loop_
_entity_poly.entity_id
_entity_poly.type
_entity_poly.pdbx_seq_one_letter_code
_entity_poly.pdbx_strand_id
1 'polypeptide(L)'
;MEGAIREYYSLLTESDKQEYNSLRQSLTSSECRNCRHKRLENFNDMLQRIHKYINKNDGDDWKRALVCGVCWISDGIAINTHQLSYLLGKCKSSINGSLHKLQYSPFPSSNQASKELMEIIPRLKSNFAELRQWTLRKHVIMTPQPNIIHEVTPTSLTPVPQIDFDPSSALPVQTSTEVASVGSAEPFFDDDYMLPFQQWANIDE
;
A
#
# COMPACT_ATOMS: atom_id res chain seq x y z
N MET A 1 7.58 16.08 0.92
CA MET A 1 7.16 15.10 -0.11
C MET A 1 6.46 15.72 -1.32
N GLU A 2 5.85 16.91 -1.24
CA GLU A 2 5.38 17.66 -2.43
C GLU A 2 6.52 18.06 -3.39
N GLY A 3 7.76 18.14 -2.89
CA GLY A 3 8.94 18.53 -3.67
C GLY A 3 9.17 17.64 -4.91
N ALA A 4 9.04 16.32 -4.79
CA ALA A 4 9.31 15.41 -5.91
C ALA A 4 8.27 15.53 -7.04
N ILE A 5 7.00 15.78 -6.70
CA ILE A 5 5.95 16.02 -7.70
C ILE A 5 6.24 17.32 -8.46
N ARG A 6 6.59 18.39 -7.72
CA ARG A 6 6.97 19.68 -8.32
C ARG A 6 8.21 19.55 -9.20
N GLU A 7 9.17 18.72 -8.79
CA GLU A 7 10.38 18.49 -9.57
C GLU A 7 10.08 17.82 -10.91
N TYR A 8 9.30 16.72 -10.92
CA TYR A 8 8.96 16.03 -12.17
C TYR A 8 8.09 16.90 -13.08
N TYR A 9 7.16 17.66 -12.52
CA TYR A 9 6.34 18.60 -13.27
C TYR A 9 7.17 19.71 -13.95
N SER A 10 8.29 20.11 -13.33
CA SER A 10 9.17 21.14 -13.89
C SER A 10 9.97 20.65 -15.11
N LEU A 11 10.11 19.33 -15.30
CA LEU A 11 10.80 18.74 -16.45
C LEU A 11 9.98 18.81 -17.73
N LEU A 12 8.66 18.97 -17.62
CA LEU A 12 7.77 19.03 -18.77
C LEU A 12 7.93 20.35 -19.55
N THR A 13 7.70 20.28 -20.85
CA THR A 13 7.54 21.47 -21.70
C THR A 13 6.27 22.24 -21.31
N GLU A 14 6.18 23.52 -21.68
CA GLU A 14 5.00 24.33 -21.34
C GLU A 14 3.72 23.78 -21.99
N SER A 15 3.82 23.24 -23.20
CA SER A 15 2.71 22.56 -23.87
C SER A 15 2.24 21.33 -23.09
N ASP A 16 3.18 20.48 -22.67
CA ASP A 16 2.84 19.28 -21.89
C ASP A 16 2.28 19.62 -20.51
N LYS A 17 2.75 20.71 -19.89
CA LYS A 17 2.19 21.20 -18.61
C LYS A 17 0.72 21.58 -18.74
N GLN A 18 0.35 22.27 -19.83
CA GLN A 18 -1.04 22.65 -20.10
C GLN A 18 -1.92 21.43 -20.33
N GLU A 19 -1.44 20.47 -21.12
CA GLU A 19 -2.14 19.21 -21.36
C GLU A 19 -2.27 18.36 -20.09
N TYR A 20 -1.21 18.25 -19.29
CA TYR A 20 -1.23 17.56 -18.01
C TYR A 20 -2.27 18.17 -17.06
N ASN A 21 -2.34 19.50 -16.98
CA ASN A 21 -3.33 20.20 -16.16
C ASN A 21 -4.75 19.95 -16.65
N SER A 22 -4.97 20.00 -17.96
CA SER A 22 -6.26 19.71 -18.59
C SER A 22 -6.69 18.26 -18.34
N LEU A 23 -5.76 17.31 -18.48
CA LEU A 23 -5.95 15.90 -18.17
C LEU A 23 -6.32 15.73 -16.69
N ARG A 24 -5.56 16.34 -15.77
CA ARG A 24 -5.82 16.27 -14.33
C ARG A 24 -7.21 16.81 -13.96
N GLN A 25 -7.60 17.95 -14.52
CA GLN A 25 -8.94 18.51 -14.29
C GLN A 25 -10.04 17.57 -14.79
N SER A 26 -9.85 16.99 -15.98
CA SER A 26 -10.79 16.01 -16.55
C SER A 26 -10.93 14.77 -15.66
N LEU A 27 -9.82 14.18 -15.21
CA LEU A 27 -9.80 12.96 -14.40
C LEU A 27 -10.33 13.17 -12.97
N THR A 28 -10.20 14.39 -12.44
CA THR A 28 -10.66 14.74 -11.09
C THR A 28 -12.08 15.30 -11.03
N SER A 29 -12.71 15.55 -12.18
CA SER A 29 -14.09 16.02 -12.28
C SER A 29 -15.10 15.07 -11.58
N SER A 30 -16.20 15.64 -11.09
CA SER A 30 -17.23 14.92 -10.32
C SER A 30 -17.93 13.82 -11.12
N GLU A 31 -17.99 13.96 -12.44
CA GLU A 31 -18.53 12.97 -13.38
C GLU A 31 -17.79 11.63 -13.29
N CYS A 32 -16.48 11.69 -13.02
CA CYS A 32 -15.66 10.50 -12.81
C CYS A 32 -15.73 9.91 -11.39
N ARG A 33 -16.31 10.64 -10.42
CA ARG A 33 -16.35 10.23 -8.99
C ARG A 33 -17.60 9.43 -8.59
N ASN A 34 -18.76 9.68 -9.22
CA ASN A 34 -20.05 9.32 -8.63
C ASN A 34 -20.77 8.08 -9.21
N CYS A 35 -20.21 7.40 -10.22
CA CYS A 35 -20.84 6.19 -10.76
C CYS A 35 -20.46 4.93 -9.96
N ARG A 36 -21.19 4.65 -8.87
CA ARG A 36 -20.98 3.47 -8.00
C ARG A 36 -20.88 2.14 -8.77
N HIS A 37 -21.61 2.02 -9.89
CA HIS A 37 -21.64 0.82 -10.74
C HIS A 37 -20.66 0.84 -11.92
N LYS A 38 -19.97 1.96 -12.21
CA LYS A 38 -19.02 2.10 -13.35
C LYS A 38 -17.59 2.43 -12.92
N ARG A 39 -17.25 2.25 -11.63
CA ARG A 39 -15.93 2.63 -11.11
C ARG A 39 -14.75 1.93 -11.81
N LEU A 40 -14.95 0.70 -12.27
CA LEU A 40 -13.91 -0.07 -12.95
C LEU A 40 -13.68 0.45 -14.37
N GLU A 41 -14.75 0.56 -15.17
CA GLU A 41 -14.73 1.15 -16.51
C GLU A 41 -14.13 2.56 -16.47
N ASN A 42 -14.57 3.39 -15.54
CA ASN A 42 -14.03 4.73 -15.37
C ASN A 42 -12.52 4.71 -15.09
N PHE A 43 -12.01 3.75 -14.31
CA PHE A 43 -10.57 3.66 -14.02
C PHE A 43 -9.77 3.17 -15.23
N ASN A 44 -10.30 2.22 -16.00
CA ASN A 44 -9.70 1.82 -17.26
C ASN A 44 -9.65 3.00 -18.24
N ASP A 45 -10.75 3.74 -18.39
CA ASP A 45 -10.81 4.95 -19.22
C ASP A 45 -9.79 6.01 -18.78
N MET A 46 -9.60 6.19 -17.46
CA MET A 46 -8.56 7.06 -16.92
C MET A 46 -7.16 6.59 -17.36
N LEU A 47 -6.85 5.30 -17.24
CA LEU A 47 -5.58 4.74 -17.68
C LEU A 47 -5.37 4.92 -19.19
N GLN A 48 -6.41 4.73 -20.01
CA GLN A 48 -6.32 4.93 -21.46
C GLN A 48 -6.06 6.39 -21.83
N ARG A 49 -6.71 7.35 -21.13
CA ARG A 49 -6.45 8.79 -21.33
C ARG A 49 -5.00 9.15 -20.97
N ILE A 50 -4.48 8.59 -19.87
CA ILE A 50 -3.09 8.77 -19.45
C ILE A 50 -2.14 8.18 -20.50
N HIS A 51 -2.42 6.96 -20.98
CA HIS A 51 -1.61 6.31 -22.00
C HIS A 51 -1.52 7.14 -23.28
N LYS A 52 -2.65 7.69 -23.74
CA LYS A 52 -2.71 8.58 -24.91
C LYS A 52 -1.89 9.86 -24.71
N TYR A 53 -1.91 10.44 -23.51
CA TYR A 53 -1.10 11.62 -23.21
C TYR A 53 0.40 11.31 -23.20
N ILE A 54 0.79 10.15 -22.67
CA ILE A 54 2.19 9.74 -22.60
C ILE A 54 2.74 9.46 -23.99
N ASN A 55 2.03 8.67 -24.80
CA ASN A 55 2.52 8.14 -26.08
C ASN A 55 2.34 9.14 -27.24
N LYS A 56 3.23 10.14 -27.34
CA LYS A 56 3.30 11.09 -28.47
C LYS A 56 4.46 10.81 -29.42
N ASN A 57 5.40 9.94 -29.05
CA ASN A 57 6.58 9.57 -29.85
C ASN A 57 7.49 10.75 -30.21
N ASP A 58 7.61 11.71 -29.29
CA ASP A 58 8.44 12.92 -29.45
C ASP A 58 9.77 12.85 -28.68
N GLY A 59 10.04 11.72 -27.99
CA GLY A 59 11.23 11.52 -27.16
C GLY A 59 11.11 12.04 -25.72
N ASP A 60 10.04 12.77 -25.39
CA ASP A 60 9.72 13.25 -24.04
C ASP A 60 8.64 12.41 -23.34
N ASP A 61 8.24 11.29 -23.95
CA ASP A 61 7.27 10.32 -23.41
C ASP A 61 7.67 9.85 -22.00
N TRP A 62 8.98 9.68 -21.74
CA TRP A 62 9.50 9.26 -20.44
C TRP A 62 9.29 10.30 -19.34
N LYS A 63 9.33 11.60 -19.67
CA LYS A 63 9.06 12.69 -18.70
C LYS A 63 7.58 12.68 -18.34
N ARG A 64 6.70 12.46 -19.33
CA ARG A 64 5.26 12.33 -19.14
C ARG A 64 4.91 11.09 -18.31
N ALA A 65 5.53 9.94 -18.60
CA ALA A 65 5.36 8.71 -17.82
C ALA A 65 5.79 8.91 -16.35
N LEU A 66 6.93 9.58 -16.14
CA LEU A 66 7.47 9.89 -14.82
C LEU A 66 6.51 10.75 -13.98
N VAL A 67 5.99 11.84 -14.54
CA VAL A 67 5.09 12.75 -13.79
C VAL A 67 3.69 12.16 -13.59
N CYS A 68 3.20 11.33 -14.52
CA CYS A 68 1.93 10.64 -14.38
C CYS A 68 2.02 9.47 -13.39
N GLY A 69 3.22 8.93 -13.17
CA GLY A 69 3.44 7.79 -12.28
C GLY A 69 3.00 6.46 -12.86
N VAL A 70 2.89 6.36 -14.19
CA VAL A 70 2.53 5.13 -14.89
C VAL A 70 3.39 4.99 -16.13
N CYS A 71 3.89 3.78 -16.34
CA CYS A 71 4.63 3.40 -17.53
C CYS A 71 4.13 2.03 -18.00
N TRP A 72 3.94 1.86 -19.30
CA TRP A 72 3.62 0.57 -19.89
C TRP A 72 4.93 -0.13 -20.25
N ILE A 73 5.00 -1.43 -19.97
CA ILE A 73 6.13 -2.31 -20.26
C ILE A 73 5.60 -3.56 -20.97
N SER A 74 6.49 -4.35 -21.57
CA SER A 74 6.13 -5.53 -22.37
C SER A 74 5.28 -6.53 -21.58
N ASP A 75 5.66 -6.78 -20.32
CA ASP A 75 4.99 -7.75 -19.44
C ASP A 75 3.89 -7.14 -18.55
N GLY A 76 3.53 -5.87 -18.75
CA GLY A 76 2.48 -5.20 -17.96
C GLY A 76 2.64 -3.70 -17.77
N ILE A 77 2.44 -3.23 -16.55
CA ILE A 77 2.50 -1.80 -16.20
C ILE A 77 3.34 -1.58 -14.94
N ALA A 78 4.15 -0.53 -14.97
CA ALA A 78 4.87 -0.01 -13.83
C ALA A 78 4.09 1.18 -13.25
N ILE A 79 3.91 1.20 -11.93
CA ILE A 79 3.08 2.20 -11.25
C ILE A 79 3.84 2.78 -10.06
N ASN A 80 4.02 4.10 -10.08
CA ASN A 80 4.31 4.90 -8.91
C ASN A 80 2.99 5.42 -8.33
N THR A 81 2.52 4.78 -7.25
CA THR A 81 1.20 5.10 -6.70
C THR A 81 1.11 6.52 -6.12
N HIS A 82 2.24 7.11 -5.71
CA HIS A 82 2.25 8.48 -5.19
C HIS A 82 1.97 9.50 -6.29
N GLN A 83 2.68 9.38 -7.42
CA GLN A 83 2.48 10.25 -8.58
C GLN A 83 1.09 10.05 -9.22
N LEU A 84 0.68 8.79 -9.39
CA LEU A 84 -0.64 8.48 -9.94
C LEU A 84 -1.79 8.95 -9.03
N SER A 85 -1.62 8.85 -7.71
CA SER A 85 -2.58 9.37 -6.72
C SER A 85 -2.77 10.89 -6.86
N TYR A 86 -1.69 11.62 -7.14
CA TYR A 86 -1.75 13.07 -7.31
C TYR A 86 -2.47 13.48 -8.60
N LEU A 87 -2.23 12.73 -9.68
CA LEU A 87 -2.89 12.95 -10.97
C LEU A 87 -4.39 12.63 -10.91
N LEU A 88 -4.76 11.48 -10.33
CA LEU A 88 -6.16 11.02 -10.28
C LEU A 88 -6.98 11.64 -9.13
N GLY A 89 -6.32 12.21 -8.12
CA GLY A 89 -6.97 12.63 -6.87
C GLY A 89 -7.64 11.45 -6.13
N LYS A 90 -7.06 10.25 -6.24
CA LYS A 90 -7.54 9.00 -5.63
C LYS A 90 -6.48 8.45 -4.70
N CYS A 91 -6.87 7.96 -3.53
CA CYS A 91 -5.94 7.38 -2.57
C CYS A 91 -5.36 6.03 -3.03
N LYS A 92 -4.21 5.65 -2.44
CA LYS A 92 -3.49 4.40 -2.70
C LYS A 92 -4.39 3.15 -2.67
N SER A 93 -5.26 3.02 -1.67
CA SER A 93 -6.18 1.88 -1.54
C SER A 93 -7.21 1.82 -2.68
N SER A 94 -7.71 2.97 -3.13
CA SER A 94 -8.61 3.04 -4.29
C SER A 94 -7.92 2.62 -5.58
N ILE A 95 -6.70 3.09 -5.82
CA ILE A 95 -5.91 2.74 -7.01
C ILE A 95 -5.61 1.24 -7.01
N ASN A 96 -5.09 0.71 -5.90
CA ASN A 96 -4.79 -0.70 -5.76
C ASN A 96 -6.04 -1.58 -5.93
N GLY A 97 -7.17 -1.16 -5.37
CA GLY A 97 -8.44 -1.87 -5.53
C GLY A 97 -8.91 -1.91 -6.98
N SER A 98 -8.79 -0.80 -7.72
CA SER A 98 -9.14 -0.78 -9.15
C SER A 98 -8.19 -1.64 -10.00
N LEU A 99 -6.89 -1.58 -9.73
CA LEU A 99 -5.89 -2.41 -10.43
C LEU A 99 -6.14 -3.90 -10.22
N HIS A 100 -6.44 -4.32 -8.99
CA HIS A 100 -6.75 -5.71 -8.69
C HIS A 100 -8.01 -6.19 -9.43
N LYS A 101 -9.03 -5.33 -9.52
CA LYS A 101 -10.25 -5.62 -10.29
C LYS A 101 -10.01 -5.69 -11.80
N LEU A 102 -9.04 -4.94 -12.30
CA LEU A 102 -8.51 -5.05 -13.67
C LEU A 102 -7.49 -6.20 -13.83
N GLN A 103 -7.41 -7.12 -12.87
CA GLN A 103 -6.52 -8.29 -12.90
C GLN A 103 -5.02 -7.96 -13.00
N TYR A 104 -4.62 -6.74 -12.62
CA TYR A 104 -3.21 -6.37 -12.47
C TYR A 104 -2.68 -6.82 -11.10
N SER A 105 -1.95 -7.93 -11.11
CA SER A 105 -1.28 -8.44 -9.91
C SER A 105 0.17 -7.95 -9.84
N PRO A 106 0.66 -7.55 -8.65
CA PRO A 106 2.08 -7.31 -8.47
C PRO A 106 2.88 -8.56 -8.76
N PHE A 107 4.02 -8.39 -9.42
CA PHE A 107 4.99 -9.47 -9.62
C PHE A 107 6.36 -8.96 -9.16
N PRO A 108 7.26 -9.87 -8.74
CA PRO A 108 8.61 -9.47 -8.36
C PRO A 108 9.25 -8.75 -9.54
N SER A 109 9.92 -7.65 -9.25
CA SER A 109 10.69 -6.87 -10.21
C SER A 109 11.79 -7.74 -10.79
N SER A 110 11.45 -8.51 -11.83
CA SER A 110 12.41 -9.35 -12.53
C SER A 110 13.51 -8.43 -13.05
N ASN A 111 14.73 -8.96 -13.14
CA ASN A 111 15.85 -8.19 -13.68
C ASN A 111 15.50 -7.63 -15.07
N GLN A 112 14.67 -8.33 -15.85
CA GLN A 112 14.25 -7.88 -17.17
C GLN A 112 13.26 -6.71 -17.12
N ALA A 113 12.15 -6.85 -16.39
CA ALA A 113 11.12 -5.81 -16.35
C ALA A 113 11.62 -4.52 -15.66
N SER A 114 12.55 -4.66 -14.71
CA SER A 114 13.23 -3.52 -14.08
C SER A 114 14.18 -2.82 -15.05
N LYS A 115 14.91 -3.58 -15.87
CA LYS A 115 15.77 -3.04 -16.94
C LYS A 115 14.96 -2.29 -17.97
N GLU A 116 13.84 -2.86 -18.40
CA GLU A 116 12.92 -2.23 -19.35
C GLU A 116 12.37 -0.91 -18.80
N LEU A 117 11.92 -0.88 -17.54
CA LEU A 117 11.49 0.36 -16.89
C LEU A 117 12.62 1.42 -16.86
N MET A 118 13.85 0.99 -16.59
CA MET A 118 15.02 1.87 -16.61
C MET A 118 15.39 2.35 -18.02
N GLU A 119 15.15 1.54 -19.06
CA GLU A 119 15.33 1.93 -20.46
C GLU A 119 14.31 2.97 -20.89
N ILE A 120 13.04 2.78 -20.51
CA ILE A 120 11.97 3.74 -20.82
C ILE A 120 12.14 5.03 -20.02
N ILE A 121 12.55 4.95 -18.74
CA ILE A 121 12.79 6.12 -17.88
C ILE A 121 14.26 6.14 -17.46
N PRO A 122 15.17 6.71 -18.28
CA PRO A 122 16.61 6.72 -18.02
C PRO A 122 17.00 7.32 -16.67
N ARG A 123 16.21 8.27 -16.15
CA ARG A 123 16.41 8.91 -14.85
C ARG A 123 16.41 7.91 -13.68
N LEU A 124 15.71 6.78 -13.80
CA LEU A 124 15.66 5.75 -12.75
C LEU A 124 16.93 4.90 -12.67
N LYS A 125 17.80 4.92 -13.69
CA LYS A 125 19.05 4.14 -13.73
C LYS A 125 20.02 4.55 -12.62
N SER A 126 20.13 5.85 -12.34
CA SER A 126 21.01 6.39 -11.31
C SER A 126 20.32 6.53 -9.96
N ASN A 127 18.99 6.64 -9.93
CA ASN A 127 18.22 6.91 -8.72
C ASN A 127 17.43 5.69 -8.22
N PHE A 128 18.12 4.81 -7.48
CA PHE A 128 17.50 3.64 -6.86
C PHE A 128 16.42 3.97 -5.82
N ALA A 129 16.49 5.15 -5.19
CA ALA A 129 15.47 5.58 -4.22
C ALA A 129 14.14 5.88 -4.92
N GLU A 130 14.19 6.52 -6.11
CA GLU A 130 13.01 6.71 -6.96
C GLU A 130 12.52 5.36 -7.52
N LEU A 131 13.43 4.50 -8.01
CA LEU A 131 13.06 3.20 -8.58
C LEU A 131 12.25 2.32 -7.61
N ARG A 132 12.60 2.32 -6.31
CA ARG A 132 11.88 1.57 -5.26
C ARG A 132 10.42 2.00 -5.07
N GLN A 133 10.04 3.18 -5.54
CA GLN A 133 8.67 3.68 -5.46
C GLN A 133 7.78 3.13 -6.58
N TRP A 134 8.37 2.50 -7.60
CA TRP A 134 7.66 1.89 -8.70
C TRP A 134 7.36 0.42 -8.40
N THR A 135 6.11 0.04 -8.65
CA THR A 135 5.64 -1.33 -8.52
C THR A 135 5.29 -1.87 -9.89
N LEU A 136 5.83 -3.05 -10.24
CA LEU A 136 5.53 -3.72 -11.51
C LEU A 136 4.31 -4.63 -11.32
N ARG A 137 3.37 -4.53 -12.25
CA ARG A 137 2.14 -5.32 -12.25
C ARG A 137 1.87 -5.91 -13.62
N LYS A 138 1.52 -7.19 -13.66
CA LYS A 138 1.19 -7.90 -14.89
C LYS A 138 -0.29 -8.25 -14.91
N HIS A 139 -0.87 -8.26 -16.09
CA HIS A 139 -2.23 -8.76 -16.27
C HIS A 139 -2.22 -10.27 -16.08
N VAL A 140 -2.93 -10.78 -15.07
CA VAL A 140 -3.02 -12.21 -14.83
C VAL A 140 -4.14 -12.77 -15.70
N ILE A 141 -3.77 -13.37 -16.84
CA ILE A 141 -4.68 -14.26 -17.56
C ILE A 141 -4.67 -15.57 -16.76
N MET A 142 -5.68 -15.79 -15.92
CA MET A 142 -5.83 -17.08 -15.26
C MET A 142 -6.22 -18.12 -16.31
N THR A 143 -5.27 -18.96 -16.73
CA THR A 143 -5.62 -20.28 -17.23
C THR A 143 -6.17 -21.08 -16.03
N PRO A 144 -7.35 -21.73 -16.15
CA PRO A 144 -7.88 -22.53 -15.06
C PRO A 144 -6.89 -23.67 -14.78
N GLN A 145 -6.26 -23.64 -13.60
CA GLN A 145 -5.43 -24.76 -13.17
C GLN A 145 -6.33 -25.97 -12.88
N PRO A 146 -5.97 -27.19 -13.30
CA PRO A 146 -6.71 -28.37 -12.92
C PRO A 146 -6.61 -28.55 -11.40
N ASN A 147 -7.77 -28.65 -10.76
CA ASN A 147 -7.89 -28.88 -9.33
C ASN A 147 -7.39 -30.31 -9.02
N ILE A 148 -6.13 -30.46 -8.61
CA ILE A 148 -5.63 -31.75 -8.11
C ILE A 148 -6.13 -31.88 -6.67
N ILE A 149 -7.18 -32.68 -6.50
CA ILE A 149 -7.69 -33.08 -5.19
C ILE A 149 -6.61 -33.98 -4.56
N HIS A 150 -5.75 -33.41 -3.71
CA HIS A 150 -4.94 -34.21 -2.79
C HIS A 150 -5.82 -34.57 -1.60
N GLU A 151 -6.23 -35.85 -1.56
CA GLU A 151 -6.91 -36.48 -0.45
C GLU A 151 -5.99 -36.48 0.77
N VAL A 152 -6.27 -35.62 1.75
CA VAL A 152 -5.53 -35.57 3.02
C VAL A 152 -6.14 -36.55 4.01
N THR A 153 -5.50 -37.71 4.18
CA THR A 153 -5.74 -38.62 5.31
C THR A 153 -5.19 -38.00 6.59
N PRO A 154 -5.98 -37.88 7.68
CA PRO A 154 -5.46 -37.37 8.95
C PRO A 154 -4.76 -38.51 9.72
N THR A 155 -3.43 -38.49 9.77
CA THR A 155 -2.66 -39.29 10.73
C THR A 155 -2.46 -38.47 12.01
N SER A 156 -3.26 -38.79 13.03
CA SER A 156 -3.16 -38.24 14.39
C SER A 156 -2.20 -39.10 15.22
N LEU A 157 -1.04 -38.56 15.64
CA LEU A 157 -0.28 -39.06 16.78
C LEU A 157 0.58 -37.94 17.41
N THR A 158 0.14 -37.42 18.55
CA THR A 158 1.03 -36.87 19.59
C THR A 158 0.42 -37.12 20.97
N PRO A 159 1.18 -37.66 21.95
CA PRO A 159 0.69 -37.91 23.30
C PRO A 159 0.78 -36.65 24.17
N VAL A 160 -0.29 -36.38 24.93
CA VAL A 160 -0.35 -35.32 25.95
C VAL A 160 0.25 -35.86 27.27
N PRO A 161 1.15 -35.13 27.95
CA PRO A 161 1.59 -35.51 29.29
C PRO A 161 0.47 -35.24 30.32
N GLN A 162 0.10 -36.27 31.09
CA GLN A 162 -0.82 -36.15 32.23
C GLN A 162 -0.09 -35.55 33.43
N ILE A 163 -0.66 -34.50 34.02
CA ILE A 163 -0.27 -33.98 35.33
C ILE A 163 -1.37 -34.42 36.28
N ASP A 164 -1.01 -35.29 37.23
CA ASP A 164 -1.88 -35.74 38.32
C ASP A 164 -2.10 -34.61 39.33
N PHE A 165 -3.33 -34.13 39.45
CA PHE A 165 -3.77 -33.30 40.57
C PHE A 165 -4.68 -34.14 41.48
N ASP A 166 -4.19 -34.40 42.69
CA ASP A 166 -4.90 -35.09 43.77
C ASP A 166 -5.83 -34.10 44.51
N PRO A 167 -7.16 -34.32 44.56
CA PRO A 167 -8.10 -33.47 45.27
C PRO A 167 -8.46 -34.09 46.62
N SER A 168 -7.63 -33.88 47.65
CA SER A 168 -8.02 -34.24 49.02
C SER A 168 -7.42 -33.32 50.08
N SER A 169 -8.10 -32.20 50.33
CA SER A 169 -8.18 -31.55 51.65
C SER A 169 -9.19 -30.40 51.60
N ALA A 170 -10.48 -30.75 51.55
CA ALA A 170 -11.55 -29.82 51.85
C ALA A 170 -11.72 -29.71 53.38
N LEU A 171 -11.63 -28.49 53.93
CA LEU A 171 -12.15 -28.14 55.26
C LEU A 171 -13.03 -26.88 55.18
N PRO A 172 -14.02 -26.74 56.08
CA PRO A 172 -15.27 -26.05 55.77
C PRO A 172 -15.36 -24.59 56.23
N VAL A 173 -16.30 -23.92 55.56
CA VAL A 173 -16.91 -22.60 55.79
C VAL A 173 -17.08 -22.21 57.26
N GLN A 174 -16.69 -20.98 57.61
CA GLN A 174 -17.36 -20.19 58.65
C GLN A 174 -17.53 -18.73 58.21
N THR A 175 -18.78 -18.28 58.28
CA THR A 175 -19.27 -16.92 58.08
C THR A 175 -19.07 -16.11 59.35
N SER A 176 -18.44 -14.93 59.25
CA SER A 176 -18.52 -13.87 60.27
C SER A 176 -18.49 -12.51 59.58
N THR A 177 -19.59 -11.79 59.72
CA THR A 177 -19.77 -10.38 59.40
C THR A 177 -19.16 -9.54 60.53
N GLU A 178 -18.28 -8.57 60.24
CA GLU A 178 -18.39 -7.16 60.73
C GLU A 178 -17.18 -6.25 60.38
N VAL A 179 -17.53 -5.05 59.90
CA VAL A 179 -16.93 -3.70 59.96
C VAL A 179 -15.41 -3.41 59.85
N ALA A 180 -15.14 -2.64 58.78
CA ALA A 180 -14.44 -1.33 58.74
C ALA A 180 -12.91 -1.22 58.60
N SER A 181 -12.55 -0.35 57.64
CA SER A 181 -11.46 0.63 57.66
C SER A 181 -10.16 0.33 56.88
N VAL A 182 -10.01 1.06 55.76
CA VAL A 182 -8.79 1.76 55.26
C VAL A 182 -7.66 0.91 54.64
N GLY A 183 -7.36 1.19 53.37
CA GLY A 183 -6.08 0.86 52.75
C GLY A 183 -6.10 0.64 51.24
N SER A 184 -5.91 1.72 50.48
CA SER A 184 -5.23 1.79 49.16
C SER A 184 -5.50 0.69 48.11
N ALA A 185 -6.28 1.06 47.10
CA ALA A 185 -6.26 0.44 45.78
C ALA A 185 -4.97 0.87 45.05
N GLU A 186 -4.03 -0.06 44.88
CA GLU A 186 -2.93 0.09 43.94
C GLU A 186 -3.36 -0.48 42.57
N PRO A 187 -3.43 0.36 41.52
CA PRO A 187 -3.82 -0.03 40.18
C PRO A 187 -2.69 -0.78 39.46
N PHE A 188 -3.10 -1.67 38.56
CA PHE A 188 -2.34 -2.54 37.66
C PHE A 188 -1.41 -1.80 36.64
N PHE A 189 -0.78 -0.69 37.02
CA PHE A 189 0.11 0.11 36.18
C PHE A 189 1.34 0.55 36.98
N ASP A 190 2.18 -0.41 37.37
CA ASP A 190 3.59 -0.17 37.68
C ASP A 190 4.43 -0.98 36.70
N ASP A 191 4.57 -0.43 35.48
CA ASP A 191 5.51 -0.91 34.48
C ASP A 191 6.69 0.06 34.45
N ASP A 192 7.81 -0.41 35.02
CA ASP A 192 9.04 0.33 35.37
C ASP A 192 9.87 0.80 34.16
N TYR A 193 9.25 0.86 32.96
CA TYR A 193 9.88 1.23 31.70
C TYR A 193 9.28 2.48 31.02
N MET A 194 8.32 3.15 31.66
CA MET A 194 7.80 4.43 31.14
C MET A 194 8.62 5.61 31.67
N LEU A 195 9.60 6.06 30.89
CA LEU A 195 10.24 7.36 31.11
C LEU A 195 9.21 8.49 30.91
N PRO A 196 8.96 9.36 31.91
CA PRO A 196 8.05 10.47 31.75
C PRO A 196 8.61 11.53 30.81
N PHE A 197 7.74 11.96 29.91
CA PHE A 197 7.90 13.08 28.99
C PHE A 197 7.92 14.40 29.80
N GLN A 198 8.87 15.28 29.47
CA GLN A 198 9.00 16.70 29.87
C GLN A 198 9.74 17.02 31.18
N GLN A 199 10.96 17.55 31.03
CA GLN A 199 11.30 18.88 31.57
C GLN A 199 12.54 19.44 30.85
N TRP A 200 12.29 20.15 29.74
CA TRP A 200 13.19 21.19 29.27
C TRP A 200 12.85 22.48 30.02
N ALA A 201 13.57 22.76 31.10
CA ALA A 201 13.58 24.09 31.72
C ALA A 201 14.87 24.30 32.51
N ASN A 202 15.59 25.37 32.16
CA ASN A 202 16.73 26.01 32.84
C ASN A 202 18.07 25.27 32.64
N ILE A 203 19.08 25.74 31.87
CA ILE A 203 19.64 27.07 31.58
C ILE A 203 20.04 27.85 32.84
N ASP A 204 21.37 28.07 32.95
CA ASP A 204 22.17 28.86 33.91
C ASP A 204 22.20 28.28 35.35
N GLU A 205 23.33 28.08 36.03
CA GLU A 205 24.63 28.75 36.07
C GLU A 205 25.75 27.78 36.53
#